data_AF-A0A3D3NSV2-F1
#
_entry.id   AF-A0A3D3NSV2-F1
#
_cell.length_a   1.000
_cell.length_b   1.000
_cell.length_c   1.000
_cell.angle_alpha   90.00
_cell.angle_beta   90.00
_cell.angle_gamma   90.00
#
_symmetry.space_group_name_H-M   'P 1'
#
loop_
_entity.id
_entity.type
_entity.pdbx_description
1 polymer ?
#
loop_
_entity_poly.entity_id
_entity_poly.type
_entity_poly.pdbx_seq_one_letter_code
_entity_poly.pdbx_strand_id
1 'polypeptide(L)'
;MTSWTDFCALLKLHAEPVVLLEGRRSITPADAVKAVRMGRFLAEQFPAGRFRSGNAEGSDAAFAEGVAMVDPARLEVVTPYPGHRHKARVLGADYAAPCDADRLREPELLAQTVQATPGNQRLIAQYGRSGKGGAKAAYLVRDTLKVLGIEGRLVRPVAALFWVDPSDPEAGGTGHT
;
A
#
# COMPACT_ATOMS: atom_id res chain seq x y z
N MET A 1 -15.90 8.84 -11.20
CA MET A 1 -15.61 9.01 -9.76
C MET A 1 -16.65 8.24 -8.99
N THR A 2 -16.22 7.24 -8.22
CA THR A 2 -17.09 6.51 -7.28
C THR A 2 -17.46 7.44 -6.13
N SER A 3 -18.72 7.51 -5.74
CA SER A 3 -19.12 8.40 -4.64
C SER A 3 -18.63 7.86 -3.29
N TRP A 4 -18.56 8.73 -2.28
CA TRP A 4 -18.29 8.31 -0.90
C TRP A 4 -19.29 7.24 -0.43
N THR A 5 -20.56 7.37 -0.84
CA THR A 5 -21.62 6.41 -0.56
C THR A 5 -21.32 5.04 -1.16
N ASP A 6 -20.90 4.99 -2.42
CA ASP A 6 -20.56 3.73 -3.10
C ASP A 6 -19.34 3.07 -2.47
N PHE A 7 -18.33 3.85 -2.10
CA PHE A 7 -17.16 3.35 -1.35
C PHE A 7 -17.60 2.70 -0.04
N CYS A 8 -18.43 3.39 0.76
CA CYS A 8 -18.93 2.83 2.01
C CYS A 8 -19.80 1.59 1.81
N ALA A 9 -20.65 1.59 0.78
CA ALA A 9 -21.49 0.45 0.43
C ALA A 9 -20.63 -0.76 0.07
N LEU A 10 -19.59 -0.57 -0.74
CA LEU A 10 -18.65 -1.62 -1.10
C LEU A 10 -17.99 -2.23 0.13
N LEU A 11 -17.45 -1.41 1.05
CA LEU A 11 -16.80 -1.91 2.25
C LEU A 11 -17.75 -2.73 3.14
N LYS A 12 -19.02 -2.32 3.24
CA LYS A 12 -20.04 -3.02 4.04
C LYS A 12 -20.47 -4.37 3.46
N LEU A 13 -20.16 -4.67 2.20
CA LEU A 13 -20.41 -5.98 1.59
C LEU A 13 -19.42 -7.04 2.06
N HIS A 14 -18.32 -6.65 2.71
CA HIS A 14 -17.28 -7.55 3.17
C HIS A 14 -17.22 -7.54 4.70
N ALA A 15 -17.09 -8.72 5.31
CA ALA A 15 -16.99 -8.85 6.77
C ALA A 15 -15.69 -8.24 7.32
N GLU A 16 -14.58 -8.41 6.59
CA GLU A 16 -13.25 -7.88 6.93
C GLU A 16 -12.65 -7.16 5.72
N PRO A 17 -13.15 -5.97 5.35
CA PRO A 17 -12.69 -5.27 4.16
C PRO A 17 -11.23 -4.84 4.32
N VAL A 18 -10.42 -5.04 3.29
CA VAL A 18 -9.07 -4.48 3.21
C VAL A 18 -9.09 -3.27 2.28
N VAL A 19 -8.57 -2.12 2.75
CA VAL A 19 -8.50 -0.87 1.98
C VAL A 19 -7.05 -0.45 1.77
N LEU A 20 -6.64 -0.20 0.52
CA LEU A 20 -5.34 0.42 0.25
C LEU A 20 -5.42 1.92 0.59
N LEU A 21 -4.46 2.40 1.39
CA LEU A 21 -4.28 3.82 1.70
C LEU A 21 -2.94 4.27 1.13
N GLU A 22 -3.01 5.01 0.03
CA GLU A 22 -1.86 5.33 -0.82
C GLU A 22 -1.84 6.82 -1.15
N GLY A 23 -0.68 7.31 -1.61
CA GLY A 23 -0.63 8.60 -2.28
C GLY A 23 0.79 9.13 -2.45
N ARG A 24 0.90 10.46 -2.35
CA ARG A 24 2.12 11.19 -2.67
C ARG A 24 3.10 11.23 -1.49
N ARG A 25 4.40 11.19 -1.85
CA ARG A 25 5.50 11.38 -0.89
C ARG A 25 5.62 12.82 -0.40
N SER A 26 5.28 13.77 -1.26
CA SER A 26 5.29 15.20 -0.93
C SER A 26 3.86 15.66 -0.73
N ILE A 27 3.54 16.03 0.51
CA ILE A 27 2.27 16.64 0.89
C ILE A 27 2.55 17.79 1.85
N THR A 28 1.64 18.77 1.89
CA THR A 28 1.76 19.89 2.83
C THR A 28 1.52 19.42 4.28
N PRO A 29 2.00 20.13 5.31
CA PRO A 29 1.66 19.82 6.70
C PRO A 29 0.15 19.82 6.96
N ALA A 30 -0.59 20.72 6.32
CA ALA A 30 -2.05 20.78 6.43
C ALA A 30 -2.71 19.52 5.83
N ASP A 31 -2.19 19.02 4.72
CA ASP A 31 -2.69 17.81 4.08
C ASP A 31 -2.30 16.55 4.85
N ALA A 32 -1.13 16.53 5.48
CA ALA A 32 -0.74 15.46 6.41
C ALA A 32 -1.76 15.33 7.55
N VAL A 33 -2.17 16.45 8.17
CA VAL A 33 -3.21 16.44 9.21
C VAL A 33 -4.54 15.87 8.69
N LYS A 34 -4.93 16.21 7.45
CA LYS A 34 -6.15 15.66 6.83
C LYS A 34 -6.03 14.17 6.55
N ALA A 35 -4.88 13.69 6.06
CA ALA A 35 -4.63 12.28 5.81
C ALA A 35 -4.64 11.47 7.12
N VAL A 36 -4.05 11.99 8.21
CA VAL A 36 -4.17 11.39 9.56
C VAL A 36 -5.63 11.28 9.98
N ARG A 37 -6.40 12.37 9.87
CA ARG A 37 -7.84 12.38 10.22
C ARG A 37 -8.63 11.39 9.39
N MET A 38 -8.33 11.27 8.10
CA MET A 38 -9.00 10.32 7.20
C MET A 38 -8.67 8.87 7.56
N GLY A 39 -7.39 8.55 7.80
CA GLY A 39 -7.00 7.20 8.23
C GLY A 39 -7.68 6.79 9.54
N ARG A 40 -7.69 7.69 10.52
CA ARG A 40 -8.41 7.51 11.79
C ARG A 40 -9.91 7.31 11.58
N PHE A 41 -10.53 8.21 10.80
CA PHE A 41 -11.95 8.17 10.53
C PHE A 41 -12.37 6.84 9.88
N LEU A 42 -11.64 6.38 8.86
CA LEU A 42 -11.91 5.08 8.24
C LEU A 42 -11.80 3.94 9.24
N ALA A 43 -10.77 3.94 10.08
CA ALA A 43 -10.55 2.92 11.10
C ALA A 43 -11.62 2.93 12.21
N GLU A 44 -12.21 4.07 12.53
CA GLU A 44 -13.36 4.19 13.44
C GLU A 44 -14.67 3.75 12.78
N GLN A 45 -14.89 4.11 11.51
CA GLN A 45 -16.12 3.79 10.77
C GLN A 45 -16.24 2.32 10.36
N PHE A 46 -15.11 1.63 10.15
CA PHE A 46 -15.06 0.23 9.76
C PHE A 46 -14.26 -0.58 10.79
N PRO A 47 -14.87 -0.97 11.93
CA PRO A 47 -14.17 -1.64 13.02
C PRO A 47 -13.45 -2.94 12.61
N ALA A 48 -14.07 -3.72 11.71
CA ALA A 48 -13.51 -4.96 11.17
C ALA A 48 -12.60 -4.75 9.94
N GLY A 49 -12.43 -3.50 9.48
CA GLY A 49 -11.60 -3.18 8.34
C GLY A 49 -10.11 -3.24 8.65
N ARG A 50 -9.32 -3.70 7.67
CA ARG A 50 -7.86 -3.60 7.68
C ARG A 50 -7.41 -2.58 6.63
N PHE A 51 -6.28 -1.92 6.89
CA PHE A 51 -5.80 -0.82 6.07
C PHE A 51 -4.36 -1.09 5.65
N ARG A 52 -4.10 -1.06 4.34
CA ARG A 52 -2.81 -1.46 3.78
C ARG A 52 -2.09 -0.29 3.13
N SER A 53 -0.77 -0.19 3.35
CA SER A 53 0.06 0.87 2.78
C SER A 53 1.48 0.42 2.43
N GLY A 54 2.25 1.25 1.72
CA GLY A 54 3.58 0.94 1.18
C GLY A 54 4.79 1.34 2.06
N ASN A 55 4.55 1.81 3.29
CA ASN A 55 5.57 2.38 4.20
C ASN A 55 6.32 3.59 3.64
N ALA A 56 5.73 4.35 2.70
CA ALA A 56 6.36 5.54 2.15
C ALA A 56 6.25 6.74 3.10
N GLU A 57 7.01 7.80 2.84
CA GLU A 57 6.78 9.11 3.45
C GLU A 57 5.56 9.79 2.84
N GLY A 58 5.14 10.90 3.42
CA GLY A 58 4.00 11.68 2.95
C GLY A 58 2.67 11.06 3.37
N SER A 59 1.74 10.90 2.42
CA SER A 59 0.37 10.47 2.71
C SER A 59 0.30 9.08 3.31
N ASP A 60 1.12 8.13 2.85
CA ASP A 60 1.17 6.76 3.37
C ASP A 60 1.44 6.76 4.89
N ALA A 61 2.47 7.50 5.31
CA ALA A 61 2.83 7.64 6.72
C ALA A 61 1.71 8.31 7.53
N ALA A 62 1.10 9.37 6.98
CA ALA A 62 0.01 10.09 7.64
C ALA A 62 -1.24 9.20 7.81
N PHE A 63 -1.63 8.43 6.79
CA PHE A 63 -2.72 7.47 6.89
C PHE A 63 -2.43 6.39 7.92
N ALA A 64 -1.23 5.80 7.87
CA ALA A 64 -0.78 4.78 8.80
C ALA A 64 -0.82 5.27 10.25
N GLU A 65 -0.39 6.51 10.51
CA GLU A 65 -0.50 7.15 11.82
C GLU A 65 -1.97 7.22 12.29
N GLY A 66 -2.88 7.68 11.43
CA GLY A 66 -4.31 7.75 11.75
C GLY A 66 -4.94 6.40 12.10
N VAL A 67 -4.62 5.34 11.34
CA VAL A 67 -5.10 3.98 11.62
C VAL A 67 -4.53 3.48 12.96
N ALA A 68 -3.23 3.68 13.18
CA ALA A 68 -2.53 3.24 14.38
C ALA A 68 -3.04 3.92 15.67
N MET A 69 -3.58 5.14 15.57
CA MET A 69 -4.23 5.80 16.71
C MET A 69 -5.49 5.08 17.19
N VAL A 70 -6.14 4.27 16.35
CA VAL A 70 -7.34 3.52 16.70
C VAL A 70 -6.98 2.09 17.11
N ASP A 71 -6.29 1.37 16.22
CA ASP A 71 -5.72 0.06 16.53
C ASP A 71 -4.63 -0.29 15.50
N PRO A 72 -3.35 -0.36 15.91
CA PRO A 72 -2.25 -0.66 15.01
C PRO A 72 -2.30 -2.08 14.43
N ALA A 73 -2.99 -3.04 15.05
CA ALA A 73 -3.10 -4.41 14.53
C ALA A 73 -3.90 -4.51 13.23
N ARG A 74 -4.66 -3.45 12.89
CA ARG A 74 -5.42 -3.34 11.63
C ARG A 74 -4.62 -2.68 10.50
N LEU A 75 -3.39 -2.24 10.77
CA LEU A 75 -2.49 -1.70 9.77
C LEU A 75 -1.64 -2.83 9.17
N GLU A 76 -1.72 -2.99 7.86
CA GLU A 76 -0.89 -3.87 7.06
C GLU A 76 0.11 -3.03 6.25
N VAL A 77 1.40 -3.37 6.31
CA VAL A 77 2.45 -2.60 5.66
C VAL A 77 3.26 -3.52 4.76
N VAL A 78 3.17 -3.28 3.46
CA VAL A 78 3.96 -4.03 2.48
C VAL A 78 5.19 -3.21 2.12
N THR A 79 6.36 -3.76 2.45
CA THR A 79 7.67 -3.14 2.24
C THR A 79 8.40 -3.76 1.05
N PRO A 80 9.29 -3.03 0.37
CA PRO A 80 10.04 -3.59 -0.76
C PRO A 80 11.01 -4.70 -0.36
N TYR A 81 11.47 -4.72 0.89
CA TYR A 81 12.34 -5.75 1.47
C TYR A 81 12.30 -5.68 3.01
N PRO A 82 12.65 -6.77 3.71
CA PRO A 82 12.70 -6.79 5.17
C PRO A 82 13.61 -5.69 5.75
N GLY A 83 13.14 -5.03 6.80
CA GLY A 83 13.89 -3.96 7.48
C GLY A 83 13.84 -2.59 6.79
N HIS A 84 13.16 -2.45 5.64
CA HIS A 84 12.92 -1.16 5.01
C HIS A 84 12.25 -0.20 5.99
N ARG A 85 12.87 0.98 6.17
CA ARG A 85 12.47 2.04 7.12
C ARG A 85 12.09 1.51 8.51
N HIS A 86 12.88 0.59 9.07
CA HIS A 86 12.60 -0.02 10.38
C HIS A 86 12.34 0.99 11.51
N LYS A 87 12.98 2.17 11.48
CA LYS A 87 12.79 3.24 12.48
C LYS A 87 11.42 3.91 12.42
N ALA A 88 10.74 3.83 11.28
CA ALA A 88 9.41 4.40 11.06
C ALA A 88 8.29 3.35 11.22
N ARG A 89 8.61 2.17 11.79
CA ARG A 89 7.62 1.11 11.97
C ARG A 89 6.60 1.48 13.03
N VAL A 90 5.35 1.13 12.76
CA VAL A 90 4.25 1.18 13.72
C VAL A 90 4.27 -0.13 14.50
N LEU A 91 4.48 -0.05 15.81
CA LEU A 91 4.43 -1.24 16.67
C LEU A 91 3.01 -1.80 16.68
N GLY A 92 2.88 -3.11 16.45
CA GLY A 92 1.60 -3.82 16.39
C GLY A 92 1.05 -4.01 14.98
N ALA A 93 1.57 -3.31 13.97
CA ALA A 93 1.17 -3.50 12.58
C ALA A 93 1.73 -4.79 11.96
N ASP A 94 1.03 -5.37 10.99
CA ASP A 94 1.50 -6.52 10.22
C ASP A 94 2.40 -6.06 9.08
N TYR A 95 3.61 -6.61 8.99
CA TYR A 95 4.61 -6.24 7.96
C TYR A 95 4.86 -7.40 7.02
N ALA A 96 4.67 -7.17 5.73
CA ALA A 96 5.06 -8.12 4.68
C ALA A 96 6.07 -7.52 3.71
N ALA A 97 6.76 -8.39 2.98
CA ALA A 97 7.61 -8.05 1.85
C ALA A 97 7.47 -9.10 0.74
N PRO A 98 7.88 -8.79 -0.51
CA PRO A 98 7.93 -9.76 -1.60
C PRO A 98 8.57 -11.11 -1.26
N CYS A 99 9.62 -11.14 -0.43
CA CYS A 99 10.26 -12.38 -0.01
C CYS A 99 9.41 -13.26 0.94
N ASP A 100 8.31 -12.72 1.49
CA ASP A 100 7.36 -13.48 2.30
C ASP A 100 6.34 -14.22 1.43
N ALA A 101 6.26 -13.91 0.14
CA ALA A 101 5.54 -14.75 -0.81
C ALA A 101 6.28 -16.08 -0.98
N ASP A 102 5.52 -17.17 -1.13
CA ASP A 102 6.10 -18.48 -1.47
C ASP A 102 7.01 -18.34 -2.70
N ARG A 103 8.19 -18.95 -2.65
CA ARG A 103 9.16 -18.98 -3.76
C ARG A 103 8.53 -19.51 -5.04
N LEU A 104 7.55 -20.41 -4.95
CA LEU A 104 6.80 -20.92 -6.10
C LEU A 104 5.91 -19.85 -6.77
N ARG A 105 5.52 -18.81 -6.02
CA ARG A 105 4.70 -17.70 -6.51
C ARG A 105 5.48 -16.45 -6.89
N GLU A 106 6.76 -16.35 -6.52
CA GLU A 106 7.60 -15.22 -6.95
C GLU A 106 7.61 -15.03 -8.48
N PRO A 107 7.72 -16.08 -9.32
CA PRO A 107 7.64 -15.92 -10.78
C PRO A 107 6.30 -15.33 -11.24
N GLU A 108 5.19 -15.75 -10.62
CA GLU A 108 3.86 -15.23 -10.93
C GLU A 108 3.74 -13.76 -10.51
N LEU A 109 4.23 -13.41 -9.32
CA LEU A 109 4.26 -12.02 -8.83
C LEU A 109 5.03 -11.12 -9.79
N LEU A 110 6.20 -11.56 -10.27
CA LEU A 110 7.00 -10.83 -11.26
C LEU A 110 6.28 -10.71 -12.60
N ALA A 111 5.63 -11.78 -13.07
CA ALA A 111 4.86 -11.76 -14.32
C ALA A 111 3.69 -10.77 -14.24
N GLN A 112 2.95 -10.77 -13.13
CA GLN A 112 1.86 -9.81 -12.88
C GLN A 112 2.39 -8.37 -12.81
N THR A 113 3.57 -8.16 -12.19
CA THR A 113 4.22 -6.84 -12.14
C THR A 113 4.55 -6.35 -13.56
N VAL A 114 5.07 -7.22 -14.43
CA VAL A 114 5.37 -6.89 -15.83
C VAL A 114 4.09 -6.61 -16.60
N GLN A 115 3.04 -7.41 -16.41
CA GLN A 115 1.75 -7.22 -17.07
C GLN A 115 1.10 -5.87 -16.69
N ALA A 116 1.19 -5.47 -15.42
CA ALA A 116 0.66 -4.21 -14.94
C ALA A 116 1.45 -2.99 -15.43
N THR A 117 2.75 -3.13 -15.73
CA THR A 117 3.54 -2.04 -16.34
C THR A 117 4.58 -2.56 -17.35
N PRO A 118 4.16 -2.88 -18.58
CA PRO A 118 5.03 -3.48 -19.58
C PRO A 118 6.26 -2.62 -19.91
N GLY A 119 6.12 -1.30 -19.88
CA GLY A 119 7.23 -0.35 -20.09
C GLY A 119 8.39 -0.50 -19.09
N ASN A 120 8.13 -1.08 -17.91
CA ASN A 120 9.14 -1.30 -16.87
C ASN A 120 9.74 -2.73 -16.88
N GLN A 121 9.45 -3.57 -17.88
CA GLN A 121 9.93 -4.96 -17.93
C GLN A 121 11.46 -5.09 -17.72
N ARG A 122 12.25 -4.24 -18.39
CA ARG A 122 13.73 -4.24 -18.23
C ARG A 122 14.18 -3.87 -16.82
N LEU A 123 13.42 -3.05 -16.13
CA LEU A 123 13.67 -2.68 -14.74
C LEU A 123 13.30 -3.84 -13.81
N ILE A 124 12.14 -4.47 -14.03
CA ILE A 124 11.67 -5.63 -13.24
C ILE A 124 12.64 -6.80 -13.35
N ALA A 125 13.28 -6.99 -14.51
CA ALA A 125 14.35 -7.99 -14.71
C ALA A 125 15.60 -7.76 -13.80
N GLN A 126 15.69 -6.61 -13.13
CA GLN A 126 16.74 -6.30 -12.15
C GLN A 126 16.32 -6.61 -10.72
N TYR A 127 15.10 -7.13 -10.49
CA TYR A 127 14.66 -7.56 -9.18
C TYR A 127 15.66 -8.56 -8.56
N GLY A 128 15.93 -8.42 -7.26
CA GLY A 128 16.96 -9.19 -6.53
C GLY A 128 18.41 -8.75 -6.76
N ARG A 129 18.69 -7.85 -7.72
CA ARG A 129 20.04 -7.31 -7.94
C ARG A 129 20.34 -6.15 -6.99
N SER A 130 21.61 -5.97 -6.65
CA SER A 130 22.05 -4.79 -5.91
C SER A 130 22.02 -3.52 -6.77
N GLY A 131 21.97 -2.36 -6.12
CA GLY A 131 22.01 -1.06 -6.79
C GLY A 131 20.65 -0.44 -7.08
N LYS A 132 20.67 0.74 -7.73
CA LYS A 132 19.49 1.61 -7.92
C LYS A 132 18.36 0.93 -8.69
N GLY A 133 18.69 0.15 -9.71
CA GLY A 133 17.69 -0.51 -10.54
C GLY A 133 16.96 -1.65 -9.82
N GLY A 134 17.70 -2.52 -9.11
CA GLY A 134 17.07 -3.55 -8.28
C GLY A 134 16.24 -2.98 -7.13
N ALA A 135 16.69 -1.88 -6.52
CA ALA A 135 15.91 -1.16 -5.52
C ALA A 135 14.58 -0.63 -6.09
N LYS A 136 14.60 -0.01 -7.28
CA LYS A 136 13.38 0.44 -7.96
C LYS A 136 12.47 -0.72 -8.37
N ALA A 137 13.04 -1.83 -8.85
CA ALA A 137 12.28 -3.04 -9.17
C ALA A 137 11.54 -3.58 -7.93
N ALA A 138 12.19 -3.59 -6.77
CA ALA A 138 11.57 -4.02 -5.51
C ALA A 138 10.35 -3.16 -5.12
N TYR A 139 10.35 -1.86 -5.42
CA TYR A 139 9.17 -1.00 -5.21
C TYR A 139 7.99 -1.38 -6.12
N LEU A 140 8.25 -1.73 -7.39
CA LEU A 140 7.19 -2.15 -8.32
C LEU A 140 6.60 -3.50 -7.90
N VAL A 141 7.46 -4.45 -7.57
CA VAL A 141 7.03 -5.79 -7.14
C VAL A 141 6.24 -5.74 -5.82
N ARG A 142 6.66 -4.87 -4.89
CA ARG A 142 5.90 -4.55 -3.68
C ARG A 142 4.49 -4.05 -4.00
N ASP A 143 4.36 -3.17 -4.98
CA ASP A 143 3.05 -2.60 -5.34
C ASP A 143 2.10 -3.66 -5.88
N THR A 144 2.61 -4.57 -6.70
CA THR A 144 1.84 -5.74 -7.12
C THR A 144 1.45 -6.62 -5.93
N LEU A 145 2.36 -6.86 -4.97
CA LEU A 145 2.05 -7.64 -3.77
C LEU A 145 0.96 -6.98 -2.89
N LYS A 146 0.94 -5.64 -2.79
CA LYS A 146 -0.13 -4.92 -2.06
C LYS A 146 -1.52 -5.24 -2.60
N VAL A 147 -1.63 -5.42 -3.91
CA VAL A 147 -2.91 -5.71 -4.59
C VAL A 147 -3.22 -7.21 -4.55
N LEU A 148 -2.25 -8.07 -4.86
CA LEU A 148 -2.48 -9.51 -4.94
C LEU A 148 -2.63 -10.17 -3.57
N GLY A 149 -1.98 -9.61 -2.56
CA GLY A 149 -1.92 -10.17 -1.22
C GLY A 149 -1.03 -11.41 -1.11
N ILE A 150 -1.10 -12.08 0.03
CA ILE A 150 -0.43 -13.33 0.37
C ILE A 150 -1.51 -14.26 0.89
N GLU A 151 -1.76 -15.36 0.21
CA GLU A 151 -2.77 -16.34 0.64
C GLU A 151 -2.54 -16.78 2.09
N GLY A 152 -3.62 -16.82 2.88
CA GLY A 152 -3.58 -17.16 4.30
C GLY A 152 -3.06 -16.06 5.24
N ARG A 153 -2.65 -14.88 4.71
CA ARG A 153 -2.15 -13.77 5.54
C ARG A 153 -2.72 -12.41 5.12
N LEU A 154 -2.42 -11.99 3.89
CA LEU A 154 -2.83 -10.70 3.34
C LEU A 154 -3.94 -10.90 2.32
N VAL A 155 -5.19 -10.65 2.74
CA VAL A 155 -6.37 -10.74 1.86
C VAL A 155 -6.34 -9.63 0.81
N ARG A 156 -6.92 -9.86 -0.38
CA ARG A 156 -6.95 -8.83 -1.43
C ARG A 156 -7.76 -7.60 -0.99
N PRO A 157 -7.30 -6.38 -1.31
CA PRO A 157 -8.05 -5.17 -1.05
C PRO A 157 -9.32 -5.12 -1.91
N VAL A 158 -10.37 -4.57 -1.33
CA VAL A 158 -11.67 -4.38 -2.01
C VAL A 158 -11.81 -2.96 -2.54
N ALA A 159 -11.04 -2.02 -2.00
CA ALA A 159 -11.02 -0.63 -2.40
C ALA A 159 -9.63 -0.02 -2.19
N ALA A 160 -9.40 1.12 -2.83
CA ALA A 160 -8.22 1.95 -2.63
C ALA A 160 -8.63 3.41 -2.50
N LEU A 161 -7.95 4.14 -1.61
CA LEU A 161 -8.05 5.58 -1.46
C LEU A 161 -6.68 6.20 -1.73
N PHE A 162 -6.64 7.14 -2.66
CA PHE A 162 -5.42 7.82 -3.09
C PHE A 162 -5.45 9.29 -2.67
N TRP A 163 -4.43 9.73 -1.94
CA TRP A 163 -4.20 11.15 -1.68
C TRP A 163 -3.45 11.79 -2.84
N VAL A 164 -4.19 12.43 -3.75
CA VAL A 164 -3.65 12.95 -5.03
C VAL A 164 -3.55 14.47 -5.09
N ASP A 165 -2.85 14.98 -6.09
CA ASP A 165 -3.02 16.35 -6.54
C ASP A 165 -4.15 16.39 -7.57
N PRO A 166 -5.19 17.21 -7.42
CA PRO A 166 -6.17 17.36 -8.48
C PRO A 166 -5.56 17.89 -9.79
N SER A 167 -4.46 18.66 -9.74
CA SER A 167 -3.80 19.16 -10.97
C SER A 167 -2.85 18.14 -11.61
N ASP A 168 -2.47 17.10 -10.87
CA ASP A 168 -1.56 16.05 -11.32
C ASP A 168 -1.88 14.73 -10.59
N PRO A 169 -3.02 14.09 -10.91
CA PRO A 169 -3.52 12.95 -10.16
C PRO A 169 -2.69 11.68 -10.37
N GLU A 170 -1.90 11.63 -11.44
CA GLU A 170 -1.04 10.50 -11.79
C GLU A 170 0.37 10.62 -11.19
N ALA A 171 0.71 11.76 -10.57
CA ALA A 171 1.97 11.93 -9.87
C ALA A 171 2.03 11.07 -8.58
N GLY A 172 2.48 9.83 -8.75
CA GLY A 172 2.72 8.87 -7.67
C GLY A 172 4.20 8.57 -7.44
N GLY A 173 4.50 7.90 -6.31
CA GLY A 173 5.88 7.57 -5.93
C GLY A 173 6.58 6.52 -6.81
N THR A 174 5.81 5.65 -7.47
CA THR A 174 6.35 4.54 -8.30
C THR A 174 5.86 4.59 -9.75
N GLY A 175 4.80 5.35 -10.05
CA GLY A 175 4.14 5.34 -11.36
C GLY A 175 3.51 3.99 -11.73
N HIS A 176 3.22 3.15 -10.73
CA HIS A 176 2.73 1.78 -10.89
C HIS A 176 1.46 1.48 -10.08
N THR A 177 1.29 2.14 -8.93
CA THR A 177 0.08 2.00 -8.09
C THR A 177 -1.06 2.84 -8.64
#